data_AF-A0A257ACC9-F1
#
_entry.id   AF-A0A257ACC9-F1
#
_cell.length_a   1.000
_cell.length_b   1.000
_cell.length_c   1.000
_cell.angle_alpha   90.00
_cell.angle_beta   90.00
_cell.angle_gamma   90.00
#
_symmetry.space_group_name_H-M   'P 1'
#
loop_
_entity.id
_entity.type
_entity.pdbx_description
1 polymer ?
#
loop_
_entity_poly.entity_id
_entity_poly.type
_entity_poly.pdbx_seq_one_letter_code
_entity_poly.pdbx_strand_id
1 'polypeptide(L)' 'MDYAVAKRIIGRRERTMIGPTAFLNNKGCFKDDIMVYKVSPTKYFVVGNAVNKERDYE' A
#
# COMPACT_ATOMS: atom_id res chain seq x y z
N MET A 1 -13.16 1.60 9.66
CA MET A 1 -12.86 0.54 8.68
C MET A 1 -11.66 1.06 7.95
N ASP A 2 -10.48 0.62 8.37
CA ASP A 2 -9.26 1.41 8.23
C ASP A 2 -8.50 0.86 7.03
N TYR A 3 -8.67 1.53 5.89
CA TYR A 3 -8.02 1.17 4.64
C TYR A 3 -6.78 2.06 4.45
N ALA A 4 -5.62 1.43 4.29
CA ALA A 4 -4.36 2.17 4.09
C ALA A 4 -4.12 2.56 2.61
N VAL A 5 -4.66 1.80 1.65
CA VAL A 5 -4.34 1.95 0.22
C VAL A 5 -5.59 2.08 -0.65
N ALA A 6 -5.49 2.83 -1.75
CA ALA A 6 -6.62 3.08 -2.66
C ALA A 6 -7.08 1.85 -3.46
N LYS A 7 -6.20 0.89 -3.71
CA LYS A 7 -6.51 -0.31 -4.50
C LYS A 7 -7.03 -1.45 -3.61
N ARG A 8 -8.03 -2.19 -4.09
CA ARG A 8 -8.53 -3.38 -3.38
C ARG A 8 -7.47 -4.50 -3.33
N ILE A 9 -6.98 -4.80 -2.13
CA ILE A 9 -6.00 -5.88 -1.85
C ILE A 9 -6.65 -7.18 -1.33
N ILE A 10 -7.86 -7.12 -0.81
CA ILE A 10 -8.59 -8.28 -0.26
C ILE A 10 -8.96 -9.25 -1.40
N GLY A 11 -8.78 -10.55 -1.13
CA GLY A 11 -9.06 -11.64 -2.08
C GLY A 11 -7.98 -11.85 -3.14
N ARG A 12 -6.88 -11.09 -3.10
CA ARG A 12 -5.73 -11.33 -3.99
C ARG A 12 -4.99 -12.60 -3.58
N ARG A 13 -4.38 -13.26 -4.57
CA ARG A 13 -3.52 -14.43 -4.38
C ARG A 13 -2.24 -14.03 -3.63
N GLU A 14 -1.72 -14.95 -2.82
CA GLU A 14 -0.39 -14.81 -2.23
C GLU A 14 0.71 -14.76 -3.29
N ARG A 15 1.90 -14.29 -2.90
CA ARG A 15 3.09 -14.15 -3.74
C ARG A 15 2.84 -13.32 -5.00
N THR A 16 1.89 -12.39 -4.91
CA THR A 16 1.49 -11.53 -6.02
C THR A 16 1.72 -10.08 -5.66
N MET A 17 2.24 -9.35 -6.64
CA MET A 17 2.34 -7.91 -6.62
C MET A 17 0.98 -7.28 -6.94
N ILE A 18 0.55 -6.34 -6.11
CA ILE A 18 -0.71 -5.61 -6.18
C ILE A 18 -0.34 -4.13 -6.30
N GLY A 19 -0.22 -3.67 -7.55
CA GLY A 19 0.11 -2.29 -7.86
C GLY A 19 -0.11 -1.95 -9.34
N PRO A 20 0.21 -0.73 -9.78
CA PRO A 20 0.54 0.42 -8.91
C PRO A 20 -0.65 0.79 -8.02
N THR A 21 -0.38 1.38 -6.86
CA THR A 21 -1.35 1.97 -5.91
C THR A 21 -0.71 3.14 -5.15
N ALA A 22 -1.45 3.76 -4.25
CA ALA A 22 -0.96 4.89 -3.46
C ALA A 22 -1.46 4.85 -2.01
N PHE A 23 -0.68 5.50 -1.16
CA PHE A 23 -1.17 6.09 0.08
C PHE A 23 -1.81 7.44 -0.24
N LEU A 24 -2.96 7.73 0.36
CA LEU A 24 -3.68 8.99 0.18
C LEU A 24 -3.85 9.70 1.51
N ASN A 25 -3.92 11.03 1.48
CA ASN A 25 -4.34 11.81 2.64
C ASN A 25 -5.88 11.84 2.76
N ASN A 26 -6.40 12.48 3.81
CA ASN A 26 -7.84 12.64 4.05
C ASN A 26 -8.58 13.46 2.97
N LYS A 27 -7.87 14.15 2.07
CA LYS A 27 -8.41 14.86 0.91
C LYS A 27 -8.36 14.04 -0.37
N GLY A 28 -7.87 12.80 -0.32
CA GLY A 28 -7.71 11.92 -1.47
C GLY A 28 -6.50 12.25 -2.36
N CYS A 29 -5.61 13.13 -1.93
CA CYS A 29 -4.38 13.45 -2.67
C CYS A 29 -3.27 12.42 -2.37
N PHE A 30 -2.34 12.24 -3.31
CA PHE A 30 -1.22 11.31 -3.16
C PHE A 30 -0.31 11.70 -2.00
N LYS A 31 -0.10 10.76 -1.07
CA LYS A 31 1.01 10.78 -0.12
C LYS A 31 2.24 10.09 -0.72
N ASP A 32 2.10 8.88 -1.24
CA ASP A 32 3.20 8.17 -1.92
C ASP A 32 2.64 7.20 -2.96
N ASP A 33 3.38 6.98 -4.04
CA ASP A 33 3.16 5.91 -4.99
C ASP A 33 3.91 4.65 -4.52
N ILE A 34 3.16 3.57 -4.34
CA ILE A 34 3.66 2.36 -3.69
C ILE A 34 3.25 1.10 -4.45
N MET A 35 3.99 0.03 -4.18
CA MET A 35 3.67 -1.33 -4.57
C MET A 35 3.39 -2.18 -3.33
N VAL A 36 2.32 -2.97 -3.36
CA VAL A 36 1.98 -3.90 -2.26
C VAL A 36 2.20 -5.33 -2.73
N TYR A 37 2.84 -6.16 -1.93
CA TYR A 37 2.96 -7.60 -2.16
C TYR A 37 2.16 -8.33 -1.10
N LYS A 38 1.29 -9.26 -1.53
CA LYS A 38 0.67 -10.18 -0.58
C LYS A 38 1.62 -11.34 -0.31
N VAL A 39 2.22 -11.35 0.87
CA VAL A 39 3.21 -12.37 1.26
C VAL A 39 2.51 -13.63 1.77
N SER A 40 1.45 -13.45 2.58
CA SER A 40 0.63 -14.53 3.14
C SER A 40 -0.82 -14.04 3.33
N PRO A 41 -1.75 -14.83 3.91
CA PRO A 41 -3.12 -14.37 4.17
C PRO A 41 -3.19 -13.13 5.07
N THR A 42 -2.26 -13.01 6.02
CA THR A 42 -2.23 -11.96 7.05
C THR A 42 -1.05 -10.99 6.89
N LYS A 43 -0.12 -11.24 5.97
CA LYS A 43 1.09 -10.43 5.79
C LYS A 43 1.13 -9.78 4.42
N TYR A 44 1.35 -8.48 4.43
CA TYR A 44 1.64 -7.67 3.25
C TYR A 44 3.02 -7.05 3.39
N PHE A 45 3.65 -6.77 2.26
CA PHE A 45 4.92 -6.05 2.17
C PHE A 45 4.73 -4.86 1.24
N VAL A 46 5.09 -3.67 1.73
CA VAL A 46 4.93 -2.41 0.98
C VAL A 46 6.31 -1.95 0.54
N VAL A 47 6.42 -1.56 -0.73
CA VAL A 47 7.59 -0.92 -1.31
C VAL A 47 7.16 0.49 -1.70
N GLY A 48 7.76 1.49 -1.06
CA GLY A 48 7.59 2.91 -1.35
C GLY A 48 8.92 3.58 -1.63
N ASN A 49 8.87 4.88 -1.91
CA ASN A 49 10.05 5.65 -2.22
C ASN A 49 10.87 5.97 -0.96
N ALA A 50 12.20 5.93 -1.07
CA ALA A 50 13.10 6.14 0.08
C ALA A 50 12.89 7.50 0.77
N VAL A 51 12.58 8.54 0.01
CA VAL A 51 12.31 9.90 0.51
C VAL A 51 11.05 9.99 1.36
N ASN A 52 10.09 9.08 1.17
CA ASN A 52 8.80 9.08 1.87
C ASN A 52 8.78 8.12 3.08
N LYS A 53 9.88 7.37 3.31
CA LYS A 53 9.97 6.31 4.32
C LYS A 53 9.44 6.74 5.69
N GLU A 54 9.85 7.89 6.21
CA GLU A 54 9.42 8.35 7.54
C GLU A 54 7.94 8.78 7.53
N ARG A 55 7.53 9.52 6.49
CA ARG A 55 6.16 10.03 6.33
C ARG A 55 5.10 8.95 6.11
N ASP A 56 5.51 7.80 5.61
CA ASP A 56 4.63 6.65 5.36
C ASP A 56 4.23 5.92 6.65
N TYR A 57 4.95 6.15 7.76
CA TYR A 57 4.58 5.63 9.08
C TYR A 57 3.64 6.56 9.87
N GLU A 58 3.36 7.75 9.34
CA GLU A 58 2.38 8.72 9.89
C GLU A 58 0.96 8.45 9.38
#